data_AF-A0A8B9S545-F1
#
_entry.id   AF-A0A8B9S545-F1
#
_cell.length_a   1.000
_cell.length_b   1.000
_cell.length_c   1.000
_cell.angle_alpha   90.00
_cell.angle_beta   90.00
_cell.angle_gamma   90.00
#
_symmetry.space_group_name_H-M   'P 1'
#
loop_
_entity.id
_entity.type
_entity.pdbx_description
1 polymer ?
#
loop_
_entity_poly.entity_id
_entity_poly.type
_entity_poly.pdbx_seq_one_letter_code
_entity_poly.pdbx_strand_id
1 'polypeptide(L)'
;MSRFLNVLRSWLVMVSVIAAGNTLQSFRDHRFLSEKLYTGTPGLVNGLQARTFGIWTLLSSVIRCLCAIDIRNKTLYYITLFTFFMALVHFLSEVFIYHTAALTIGVMAPLMVASFSILGMLIGLQYLEVEVLSQKKKN
;
A
#
# COMPACT_ATOMS: atom_id res chain seq x y z
N MET A 1 23.80 -5.01 5.30
CA MET A 1 22.43 -4.88 4.75
C MET A 1 22.51 -5.17 3.26
N SER A 2 21.73 -6.11 2.72
CA SER A 2 21.72 -6.32 1.27
C SER A 2 21.27 -5.02 0.58
N ARG A 3 21.93 -4.64 -0.53
CA ARG A 3 21.59 -3.41 -1.28
C ARG A 3 20.09 -3.35 -1.62
N PHE A 4 19.49 -4.51 -1.87
CA PHE A 4 18.07 -4.68 -2.13
C PHE A 4 17.17 -4.22 -0.97
N LEU A 5 17.46 -4.62 0.28
CA LEU A 5 16.62 -4.23 1.42
C LEU A 5 16.63 -2.71 1.67
N ASN A 6 17.74 -2.04 1.35
CA ASN A 6 17.80 -0.57 1.42
C ASN A 6 16.91 0.08 0.34
N VAL A 7 16.92 -0.46 -0.89
CA VAL A 7 16.01 0.01 -1.95
C VAL A 7 14.56 -0.21 -1.54
N LEU A 8 14.23 -1.39 -0.98
CA LEU A 8 12.89 -1.70 -0.49
C LEU A 8 12.45 -0.75 0.64
N ARG A 9 13.35 -0.44 1.59
CA ARG A 9 13.09 0.56 2.64
C ARG A 9 12.75 1.92 2.05
N SER A 10 13.59 2.43 1.14
CA SER A 10 13.35 3.71 0.48
C SER A 10 12.04 3.71 -0.31
N TRP A 11 11.72 2.60 -0.98
CA TRP A 11 10.45 2.42 -1.67
C TRP A 11 9.26 2.53 -0.71
N LEU A 12 9.30 1.82 0.43
CA LEU A 12 8.24 1.86 1.45
C LEU A 12 8.02 3.26 2.02
N VAL A 13 9.09 4.03 2.23
CA VAL A 13 9.01 5.44 2.66
C VAL A 13 8.39 6.31 1.57
N MET A 14 8.77 6.13 0.31
CA MET A 14 8.20 6.91 -0.79
C MET A 14 6.69 6.70 -0.90
N VAL A 15 6.23 5.44 -0.89
CA VAL A 15 4.80 5.13 -1.00
C VAL A 15 4.02 5.53 0.26
N SER A 16 4.65 5.57 1.45
CA SER A 16 4.00 6.08 2.66
C SER A 16 3.78 7.60 2.57
N VAL A 17 4.75 8.37 2.08
CA VAL A 17 4.62 9.82 1.87
C VAL A 17 3.52 10.13 0.86
N ILE A 18 3.50 9.43 -0.28
CA ILE A 18 2.44 9.59 -1.29
C ILE A 18 1.07 9.28 -0.69
N ALA A 19 0.95 8.18 0.06
CA ALA A 19 -0.30 7.81 0.72
C ALA A 19 -0.76 8.87 1.75
N ALA A 20 0.16 9.45 2.53
CA ALA A 20 -0.17 10.54 3.45
C ALA A 20 -0.67 11.79 2.72
N GLY A 21 -0.10 12.11 1.55
CA GLY A 21 -0.61 13.17 0.67
C GLY A 21 -2.03 12.88 0.16
N ASN A 22 -2.32 11.65 -0.23
CA ASN A 22 -3.66 11.22 -0.67
C ASN A 22 -4.69 11.25 0.47
N THR A 23 -4.26 10.94 1.70
CA THR A 23 -5.10 11.15 2.89
C THR A 23 -5.52 12.61 2.98
N LEU A 24 -4.59 13.55 2.94
CA LEU A 24 -4.91 14.99 3.04
C LEU A 24 -5.90 15.44 1.97
N GLN A 25 -5.75 14.96 0.73
CA GLN A 25 -6.70 15.23 -0.35
C GLN A 25 -8.10 14.69 -0.03
N SER A 26 -8.19 13.46 0.48
CA SER A 26 -9.46 12.81 0.83
C SER A 26 -10.21 13.53 1.97
N PHE A 27 -9.51 14.21 2.86
CA PHE A 27 -10.12 15.02 3.94
C PHE A 27 -10.56 16.41 3.46
N ARG A 28 -9.86 16.99 2.47
CA ARG A 28 -10.17 18.33 1.95
C ARG A 28 -11.29 18.33 0.91
N ASP A 29 -11.24 17.37 -0.01
CA ASP A 29 -12.17 17.30 -1.13
C ASP A 29 -12.58 15.85 -1.40
N HIS A 30 -13.86 15.56 -1.18
CA HIS A 30 -14.40 14.23 -1.44
C HIS A 30 -14.50 13.91 -2.94
N ARG A 31 -14.49 14.94 -3.80
CA ARG A 31 -14.56 14.76 -5.26
C ARG A 31 -13.32 14.10 -5.83
N PHE A 32 -12.19 14.22 -5.13
CA PHE A 32 -10.95 13.51 -5.45
C PHE A 32 -11.20 12.01 -5.66
N LEU A 33 -11.98 11.38 -4.78
CA LEU A 33 -12.27 9.95 -4.85
C LEU A 33 -13.25 9.61 -5.97
N SER A 34 -14.32 10.39 -6.13
CA SER A 34 -15.31 10.15 -7.19
C SER A 34 -14.74 10.37 -8.59
N GLU A 35 -13.84 11.34 -8.76
CA GLU A 35 -13.30 11.72 -10.07
C GLU A 35 -12.07 10.89 -10.47
N LYS A 36 -11.34 10.31 -9.51
CA LYS A 36 -10.08 9.61 -9.78
C LYS A 36 -10.13 8.10 -9.52
N LEU A 37 -10.92 7.65 -8.55
CA LEU A 37 -10.88 6.25 -8.09
C LEU A 37 -12.21 5.53 -8.36
N TYR A 38 -13.33 6.10 -7.94
CA TYR A 38 -14.66 5.50 -8.07
C TYR A 38 -15.45 6.13 -9.22
N THR A 39 -14.84 6.16 -10.39
CA THR A 39 -15.39 6.84 -11.58
C THR A 39 -16.57 6.12 -12.22
N GLY A 40 -16.82 4.86 -11.88
CA GLY A 40 -17.95 4.07 -12.40
C GLY A 40 -19.28 4.51 -11.79
N THR A 41 -19.27 4.89 -10.51
CA THR A 41 -20.47 5.35 -9.81
C THR A 41 -20.16 6.52 -8.87
N PRO A 42 -19.79 7.70 -9.41
CA PRO A 42 -19.30 8.82 -8.60
C PRO A 42 -20.34 9.34 -7.59
N GLY A 43 -21.64 9.13 -7.85
CA GLY A 43 -22.73 9.51 -6.95
C GLY A 43 -22.78 8.73 -5.63
N LEU A 44 -22.08 7.60 -5.50
CA LEU A 44 -21.98 6.84 -4.25
C LEU A 44 -20.93 7.40 -3.29
N VAL A 45 -20.01 8.24 -3.79
CA VAL A 45 -18.94 8.82 -2.99
C VAL A 45 -19.45 10.06 -2.29
N ASN A 46 -19.54 9.98 -0.97
CA ASN A 46 -19.88 11.12 -0.12
C ASN A 46 -18.70 11.53 0.78
N GLY A 47 -18.83 12.67 1.45
CA GLY A 47 -17.76 13.19 2.31
C GLY A 47 -17.38 12.28 3.48
N LEU A 48 -18.31 11.45 3.98
CA LEU A 48 -17.99 10.49 5.04
C LEU A 48 -17.14 9.34 4.48
N GLN A 49 -17.55 8.75 3.35
CA GLN A 49 -16.80 7.69 2.69
C GLN A 49 -15.40 8.17 2.28
N ALA A 50 -15.27 9.43 1.86
CA ALA A 50 -13.98 10.03 1.55
C ALA A 50 -13.03 10.09 2.76
N ARG A 51 -13.53 10.52 3.92
CA ARG A 51 -12.73 10.54 5.16
C ARG A 51 -12.39 9.14 5.66
N THR A 52 -13.30 8.17 5.52
CA THR A 52 -13.05 6.76 5.86
C THR A 52 -11.96 6.16 4.98
N PHE A 53 -12.00 6.41 3.67
CA PHE A 53 -10.93 6.01 2.76
C PHE A 53 -9.61 6.71 3.12
N GLY A 54 -9.67 8.00 3.47
CA GLY A 54 -8.53 8.80 3.90
C GLY A 54 -7.83 8.22 5.14
N ILE A 55 -8.59 7.86 6.18
CA ILE A 55 -8.02 7.30 7.42
C ILE A 55 -7.48 5.87 7.20
N TRP A 56 -8.13 5.07 6.36
CA TRP A 56 -7.62 3.76 5.94
C TRP A 56 -6.28 3.87 5.19
N THR A 57 -6.17 4.87 4.31
CA THR A 57 -4.93 5.19 3.59
C THR A 57 -3.83 5.66 4.55
N LEU A 58 -4.18 6.48 5.55
CA LEU A 58 -3.24 6.97 6.55
C LEU A 58 -2.71 5.85 7.43
N LEU A 59 -3.59 4.96 7.90
CA LEU A 59 -3.22 3.78 8.66
C LEU A 59 -2.21 2.94 7.88
N SER A 60 -2.49 2.68 6.61
CA SER A 60 -1.57 1.95 5.74
C SER A 60 -0.24 2.70 5.53
N SER A 61 -0.25 4.02 5.46
CA SER A 61 0.97 4.85 5.41
C SER A 61 1.83 4.70 6.66
N VAL A 62 1.22 4.79 7.85
CA VAL A 62 1.92 4.62 9.13
C VAL A 62 2.55 3.24 9.24
N ILE A 63 1.80 2.19 8.92
CA ILE A 63 2.30 0.80 8.93
C ILE A 63 3.54 0.65 8.02
N ARG A 64 3.48 1.18 6.79
CA ARG A 64 4.61 1.15 5.84
C ARG A 64 5.83 1.90 6.37
N CYS A 65 5.63 3.07 7.01
CA CYS A 65 6.71 3.83 7.61
C CYS A 65 7.38 3.07 8.76
N LEU A 66 6.59 2.51 9.67
CA LEU A 66 7.09 1.69 10.79
C LEU A 66 7.85 0.46 10.28
N CYS A 67 7.34 -0.22 9.26
CA CYS A 67 8.05 -1.32 8.62
C CYS A 67 9.32 -0.88 7.90
N ALA A 68 9.38 0.33 7.33
CA ALA A 68 10.61 0.83 6.73
C ALA A 68 11.70 1.08 7.80
N ILE A 69 11.31 1.65 8.94
CA ILE A 69 12.19 1.87 10.10
C ILE A 69 12.74 0.52 10.59
N ASP A 70 11.85 -0.45 10.87
CA ASP A 70 12.22 -1.77 11.38
C ASP A 70 11.85 -2.89 10.39
N ILE A 71 12.54 -2.93 9.25
CA ILE A 71 12.25 -3.90 8.17
C ILE A 71 12.59 -5.35 8.54
N ARG A 72 13.31 -5.57 9.64
CA ARG A 72 13.66 -6.92 10.12
C ARG A 72 12.60 -7.50 11.05
N ASN A 73 11.71 -6.67 11.56
CA ASN A 73 10.58 -7.11 12.36
C ASN A 73 9.58 -7.87 11.50
N LYS A 74 9.56 -9.19 11.65
CA LYS A 74 8.70 -10.08 10.85
C LYS A 74 7.22 -9.71 10.97
N THR A 75 6.75 -9.34 12.15
CA THR A 75 5.35 -8.98 12.37
C THR A 75 4.96 -7.74 11.57
N LEU A 76 5.75 -6.66 11.66
CA LEU A 76 5.51 -5.45 10.86
C LEU A 76 5.62 -5.73 9.36
N TYR A 77 6.56 -6.59 8.96
CA TYR A 77 6.75 -6.98 7.58
C TYR A 77 5.51 -7.68 7.00
N TYR A 78 4.99 -8.70 7.69
CA TYR A 78 3.80 -9.42 7.26
C TYR A 78 2.58 -8.52 7.26
N ILE A 79 2.36 -7.72 8.30
CA ILE A 79 1.23 -6.77 8.35
C ILE A 79 1.31 -5.82 7.15
N THR A 80 2.48 -5.25 6.86
CA THR A 80 2.66 -4.33 5.73
C THR A 80 2.40 -5.03 4.40
N LEU A 81 2.91 -6.25 4.21
CA LEU A 81 2.63 -7.05 3.02
C LEU A 81 1.13 -7.30 2.84
N PHE A 82 0.41 -7.67 3.91
CA PHE A 82 -1.03 -7.86 3.87
C PHE A 82 -1.80 -6.57 3.55
N THR A 83 -1.36 -5.39 4.01
CA THR A 83 -2.02 -4.14 3.63
C THR A 83 -1.94 -3.88 2.12
N PHE A 84 -0.86 -4.29 1.44
CA PHE A 84 -0.78 -4.20 -0.01
C PHE A 84 -1.70 -5.22 -0.70
N PHE A 85 -1.79 -6.45 -0.19
CA PHE A 85 -2.76 -7.43 -0.70
C PHE A 85 -4.21 -6.93 -0.54
N MET A 86 -4.56 -6.38 0.62
CA MET A 86 -5.89 -5.80 0.85
C MET A 86 -6.19 -4.68 -0.13
N ALA A 87 -5.22 -3.79 -0.39
CA ALA A 87 -5.39 -2.72 -1.38
C ALA A 87 -5.58 -3.28 -2.80
N LEU A 88 -4.81 -4.30 -3.19
CA LEU A 88 -4.93 -4.94 -4.50
C LEU A 88 -6.30 -5.61 -4.66
N VAL A 89 -6.72 -6.41 -3.69
CA VAL A 89 -8.03 -7.08 -3.69
C VAL A 89 -9.16 -6.06 -3.75
N HIS A 90 -9.11 -5.01 -2.93
CA HIS A 90 -10.10 -3.94 -2.92
C HIS A 90 -10.26 -3.28 -4.29
N PHE A 91 -9.17 -2.80 -4.90
CA PHE A 91 -9.27 -2.13 -6.21
C PHE A 91 -9.67 -3.08 -7.32
N LEU A 92 -9.22 -4.35 -7.30
CA LEU A 92 -9.67 -5.35 -8.26
C LEU A 92 -11.17 -5.65 -8.11
N SER A 93 -11.68 -5.76 -6.87
CA SER A 93 -13.12 -6.00 -6.65
C SER A 93 -13.96 -4.80 -7.11
N GLU A 94 -13.52 -3.57 -6.88
CA GLU A 94 -14.23 -2.37 -7.34
C GLU A 94 -14.28 -2.28 -8.88
N VAL A 95 -13.25 -2.78 -9.58
CA VAL A 95 -13.21 -2.80 -11.05
C VAL A 95 -14.04 -3.94 -11.64
N PHE A 96 -13.86 -5.17 -11.15
CA PHE A 96 -14.37 -6.38 -11.80
C PHE A 96 -15.67 -6.94 -11.21
N ILE A 97 -15.98 -6.64 -9.95
CA ILE A 97 -17.15 -7.20 -9.24
C ILE A 97 -18.21 -6.12 -9.04
N TYR A 98 -17.83 -5.01 -8.40
CA TYR A 98 -18.77 -3.95 -8.05
C TYR A 98 -18.95 -2.91 -9.15
N HIS A 99 -18.03 -2.84 -10.11
CA HIS A 99 -18.03 -1.91 -11.25
C HIS A 99 -18.18 -0.42 -10.85
N THR A 100 -17.79 -0.09 -9.63
CA THR A 100 -17.76 1.26 -9.06
C THR A 100 -16.51 2.04 -9.48
N ALA A 101 -15.46 1.33 -9.91
CA ALA A 101 -14.22 1.89 -10.44
C ALA A 101 -14.01 1.46 -11.89
N ALA A 102 -13.43 2.34 -12.71
CA ALA A 102 -12.97 1.99 -14.06
C ALA A 102 -11.44 1.92 -14.10
N LEU A 103 -10.89 1.18 -15.07
CA LEU A 103 -9.46 1.05 -15.36
C LEU A 103 -8.87 2.35 -15.94
N THR A 104 -8.94 3.43 -15.14
CA THR A 104 -8.36 4.73 -15.43
C THR A 104 -6.96 4.84 -14.83
N ILE A 105 -6.21 5.87 -15.21
CA ILE A 105 -4.89 6.16 -14.64
C ILE A 105 -4.94 6.26 -13.10
N GLY A 106 -6.04 6.78 -12.55
CA GLY A 106 -6.21 6.94 -11.10
C GLY A 106 -6.33 5.63 -10.33
N VAL A 107 -6.90 4.58 -10.92
CA VAL A 107 -7.00 3.22 -10.34
C VAL A 107 -5.79 2.36 -10.71
N MET A 108 -5.21 2.57 -11.89
CA MET A 108 -4.00 1.86 -12.31
C MET A 108 -2.80 2.19 -11.42
N ALA A 109 -2.65 3.43 -10.98
CA ALA A 109 -1.56 3.82 -10.08
C ALA A 109 -1.52 3.00 -8.78
N PRO A 110 -2.59 2.91 -7.96
CA PRO A 110 -2.58 2.09 -6.76
C PRO A 110 -2.45 0.58 -7.04
N LEU A 111 -3.01 0.06 -8.15
CA LEU A 111 -2.82 -1.34 -8.55
C LEU A 111 -1.36 -1.67 -8.85
N MET A 112 -0.66 -0.80 -9.58
CA MET A 112 0.77 -0.96 -9.88
C MET A 112 1.62 -0.83 -8.62
N VAL A 113 1.35 0.18 -7.79
CA VAL A 113 2.07 0.38 -6.52
C VAL A 113 1.89 -0.83 -5.60
N ALA A 114 0.69 -1.37 -5.46
CA ALA A 114 0.43 -2.56 -4.65
C ALA A 114 1.16 -3.78 -5.22
N SER A 115 1.07 -4.02 -6.53
CA SER A 115 1.71 -5.16 -7.20
C SER A 115 3.23 -5.14 -7.06
N PHE A 116 3.88 -4.01 -7.35
CA PHE A 116 5.33 -3.88 -7.20
C PHE A 116 5.79 -3.98 -5.74
N SER A 117 5.00 -3.44 -4.81
CA SER A 117 5.30 -3.54 -3.38
C SER A 117 5.21 -4.98 -2.87
N ILE A 118 4.18 -5.73 -3.27
CA ILE A 118 4.04 -7.16 -2.96
C ILE A 118 5.25 -7.92 -3.50
N LEU A 119 5.58 -7.76 -4.78
CA LEU A 119 6.72 -8.46 -5.38
C LEU A 119 8.04 -8.11 -4.66
N GLY A 120 8.29 -6.82 -4.43
CA GLY A 120 9.49 -6.35 -3.73
C GLY A 120 9.58 -6.88 -2.30
N MET A 121 8.46 -6.97 -1.59
CA MET A 121 8.42 -7.53 -0.25
C MET A 121 8.53 -9.06 -0.22
N LEU A 122 7.99 -9.79 -1.20
CA LEU A 122 8.19 -11.25 -1.26
C LEU A 122 9.66 -11.59 -1.51
N ILE A 123 10.32 -10.86 -2.42
CA ILE A 123 11.77 -11.00 -2.65
C ILE A 123 12.52 -10.61 -1.37
N GLY A 124 12.17 -9.49 -0.74
CA GLY A 124 12.81 -9.02 0.49
C GLY A 124 12.69 -10.00 1.66
N LEU A 125 11.56 -10.72 1.75
CA LEU A 125 11.34 -11.75 2.75
C LEU A 125 12.33 -12.91 2.60
N GLN A 126 12.57 -13.37 1.36
CA GLN A 126 13.57 -14.40 1.08
C GLN A 126 14.97 -13.98 1.54
N TYR A 127 15.35 -12.72 1.29
CA TYR A 127 16.64 -12.19 1.76
C TYR A 127 16.74 -12.20 3.29
N LEU A 128 15.67 -11.81 4.00
CA LEU A 128 15.65 -11.80 5.46
C LEU A 128 15.73 -13.22 6.05
N GLU A 129 15.05 -14.18 5.43
CA GLU A 129 15.10 -15.59 5.86
C GLU A 129 16.50 -16.18 5.71
N VAL A 130 17.16 -15.95 4.56
CA VAL A 130 18.54 -16.39 4.33
C VAL A 130 19.50 -15.75 5.33
N GLU A 131 19.33 -14.46 5.64
CA GLU A 131 20.15 -13.76 6.64
C GLU A 131 19.98 -14.40 8.03
N VAL A 132 18.76 -14.70 8.46
CA VAL A 132 18.47 -15.37 9.74
C VAL A 132 19.08 -16.76 9.82
N LEU A 133 18.95 -17.57 8.76
CA LEU A 133 19.53 -18.92 8.71
C LEU A 133 21.05 -18.88 8.76
N SER A 134 21.68 -17.91 8.10
CA SER A 134 23.13 -17.70 8.14
C SER A 134 23.62 -17.34 9.55
N GLN A 135 22.90 -16.48 10.26
CA GLN A 135 23.23 -16.14 11.66
C GLN A 135 23.09 -17.35 12.58
N LYS A 136 22.01 -18.14 12.43
CA LYS A 136 21.80 -19.35 13.23
C LYS A 136 22.89 -20.42 13.02
N LYS A 137 23.50 -20.48 11.83
CA LYS A 137 24.61 -21.41 11.54
C LYS A 137 25.96 -20.96 12.15
N LYS A 138 26.11 -19.67 12.46
CA LYS A 138 27.35 -19.09 13.01
C LYS A 138 27.41 -19.12 14.54
N ASN A 139 26.26 -19.29 15.19
CA ASN A 139 26.13 -19.48 16.64
C ASN A 139 26.03 -20.97 16.96
#